data_AF-A0A3B9TAK8-F1
#
_entry.id   AF-A0A3B9TAK8-F1
#
_cell.length_a   1.000
_cell.length_b   1.000
_cell.length_c   1.000
_cell.angle_alpha   90.00
_cell.angle_beta   90.00
_cell.angle_gamma   90.00
#
_symmetry.space_group_name_H-M   'P 1'
#
loop_
_entity.id
_entity.type
_entity.pdbx_description
1 polymer ?
#
loop_
_entity_poly.entity_id
_entity_poly.type
_entity_poly.pdbx_seq_one_letter_code
_entity_poly.pdbx_strand_id
1 'polypeptide(L)' 'MKDFKIGKFVISKKGVLLIVFGLFGIGVLIGSQIALSITKGDQFNIGLALLFSVSIWVSLYRSIKKETRSI' A
#
# COMPACT_ATOMS: atom_id res chain seq x y z
N MET A 1 -15.20 -19.62 -6.77
CA MET A 1 -14.60 -18.43 -7.42
C MET A 1 -13.09 -18.48 -7.22
N LYS A 2 -12.28 -18.29 -8.28
CA LYS A 2 -10.86 -18.69 -8.33
C LYS A 2 -9.92 -17.76 -7.56
N ASP A 3 -9.02 -18.35 -6.76
CA ASP A 3 -7.86 -17.67 -6.15
C ASP A 3 -6.87 -17.19 -7.22
N PHE A 4 -6.12 -16.13 -6.91
CA PHE A 4 -5.16 -15.54 -7.85
C PHE A 4 -3.78 -16.17 -7.65
N LYS A 5 -3.23 -16.83 -8.68
CA LYS A 5 -1.96 -17.56 -8.58
C LYS A 5 -0.86 -16.81 -9.33
N ILE A 6 0.22 -16.49 -8.65
CA ILE A 6 1.43 -15.86 -9.19
C ILE A 6 2.60 -16.81 -8.91
N GLY A 7 3.03 -17.57 -9.91
CA GLY A 7 4.06 -18.60 -9.75
C GLY A 7 3.66 -19.65 -8.69
N LYS A 8 4.45 -19.76 -7.63
CA LYS A 8 4.19 -20.66 -6.49
C LYS A 8 3.29 -20.05 -5.40
N PHE A 9 2.94 -18.77 -5.52
CA PHE A 9 2.11 -18.09 -4.54
C PHE A 9 0.65 -18.07 -4.98
N VAL A 10 -0.24 -18.42 -4.06
CA VAL A 10 -1.68 -18.22 -4.18
C VAL A 10 -2.09 -17.12 -3.24
N ILE A 11 -2.63 -16.05 -3.80
CA ILE A 11 -3.15 -14.89 -3.08
C ILE A 11 -4.67 -14.98 -3.11
N SER A 12 -5.29 -14.94 -1.94
CA SER A 12 -6.75 -14.88 -1.86
C SER A 12 -7.27 -13.55 -2.42
N LYS A 13 -8.54 -13.51 -2.83
CA LYS A 13 -9.18 -12.24 -3.22
C LYS A 13 -9.08 -11.15 -2.15
N LYS A 14 -9.13 -11.51 -0.86
CA LYS A 14 -8.97 -10.57 0.25
C LYS A 14 -7.55 -10.01 0.29
N GLY A 15 -6.55 -10.84 0.05
CA GLY A 15 -5.15 -10.40 -0.06
C GLY A 15 -4.95 -9.39 -1.18
N VAL A 16 -5.53 -9.63 -2.36
CA VAL A 16 -5.48 -8.66 -3.48
C VAL A 16 -6.19 -7.36 -3.12
N LEU A 17 -7.37 -7.42 -2.51
CA LEU A 17 -8.13 -6.24 -2.09
C LEU A 17 -7.33 -5.38 -1.08
N LEU A 18 -6.66 -6.03 -0.12
CA LEU A 18 -5.79 -5.37 0.86
C LEU A 18 -4.59 -4.68 0.21
N ILE A 19 -3.95 -5.33 -0.77
CA ILE A 19 -2.84 -4.71 -1.54
C ILE A 19 -3.32 -3.47 -2.26
N VAL A 20 -4.45 -3.57 -2.98
CA VAL A 20 -5.04 -2.43 -3.71
C VAL A 20 -5.41 -1.30 -2.76
N PHE A 21 -5.99 -1.61 -1.61
CA PHE A 21 -6.34 -0.62 -0.60
C PHE A 21 -5.10 0.09 -0.03
N GLY A 22 -4.01 -0.66 0.21
CA GLY A 22 -2.72 -0.10 0.62
C GLY A 22 -2.13 0.87 -0.40
N LEU A 23 -2.09 0.45 -1.66
CA LEU A 23 -1.60 1.29 -2.76
C LEU A 23 -2.45 2.55 -2.93
N PHE A 24 -3.77 2.42 -2.80
CA PHE A 24 -4.68 3.57 -2.84
C PHE A 24 -4.39 4.55 -1.71
N GLY A 25 -4.26 4.08 -0.47
CA GLY A 25 -3.94 4.93 0.68
C GLY A 25 -2.61 5.67 0.53
N ILE A 26 -1.57 4.99 0.03
CA ILE A 26 -0.27 5.60 -0.25
C ILE A 26 -0.40 6.66 -1.35
N GLY A 27 -1.14 6.37 -2.42
CA GLY A 27 -1.38 7.32 -3.51
C GLY A 27 -2.09 8.59 -3.04
N VAL A 28 -3.10 8.46 -2.17
CA VAL A 28 -3.81 9.60 -1.57
C VAL A 28 -2.88 10.45 -0.71
N LEU A 29 -2.00 9.82 0.08
CA LEU A 29 -1.05 10.53 0.94
C LEU A 29 0.04 11.27 0.14
N ILE A 30 0.57 10.63 -0.91
CA ILE A 30 1.54 11.28 -1.80
C ILE A 30 0.87 12.45 -2.53
N GLY A 31 -0.33 12.22 -3.08
CA GLY A 31 -1.10 13.26 -3.76
C GLY A 31 -1.44 14.45 -2.87
N SER A 32 -1.82 14.21 -1.61
CA SER A 32 -2.12 15.28 -0.65
C SER A 32 -0.87 16.09 -0.29
N GLN A 33 0.28 15.44 -0.12
CA GLN A 33 1.55 16.14 0.13
C GLN A 33 2.02 16.95 -1.08
N ILE A 34 1.85 16.43 -2.30
CA ILE A 34 2.14 17.19 -3.53
C ILE A 34 1.23 18.41 -3.62
N ALA A 35 -0.08 18.24 -3.41
CA ALA A 35 -1.04 19.35 -3.43
C ALA A 35 -0.71 20.42 -2.37
N LEU A 36 -0.32 20.00 -1.15
CA LEU A 36 0.11 20.90 -0.09
C LEU A 36 1.40 21.65 -0.44
N SER A 37 2.39 20.97 -1.02
CA SER A 37 3.64 21.56 -1.47
C SER A 37 3.39 22.63 -2.54
N ILE A 38 2.53 22.36 -3.51
CA ILE A 38 2.12 23.33 -4.54
C ILE A 38 1.37 24.53 -3.93
N THR A 39 0.44 24.28 -3.01
CA THR A 39 -0.43 25.32 -2.46
C THR A 39 0.29 26.24 -1.47
N LYS A 40 1.23 25.69 -0.68
CA LYS A 40 1.95 26.45 0.36
C LYS A 40 3.35 26.91 -0.05
N GLY A 41 3.82 26.53 -1.24
CA GLY A 41 5.21 26.78 -1.69
C GLY A 41 6.24 26.06 -0.84
N ASP A 42 5.82 25.05 -0.07
CA ASP A 42 6.61 24.36 0.92
C ASP A 42 7.31 23.15 0.28
N GLN A 43 8.49 22.77 0.76
CA GLN A 43 9.23 21.64 0.18
C GLN A 43 8.52 20.31 0.45
N PHE A 44 8.43 19.46 -0.56
CA PHE A 44 7.87 18.11 -0.42
C PHE A 44 8.68 17.32 0.62
N ASN A 45 8.04 16.95 1.74
CA ASN A 45 8.71 16.26 2.83
C ASN A 45 8.70 14.74 2.61
N ILE A 46 9.68 14.27 1.83
CA ILE A 46 9.90 12.86 1.48
C ILE A 46 9.96 11.97 2.74
N GLY A 47 10.54 12.46 3.83
CA GLY A 47 10.65 11.71 5.09
C GLY A 47 9.29 11.40 5.71
N LEU A 48 8.37 12.37 5.69
CA LEU A 48 7.00 12.21 6.14
C LEU A 48 6.21 11.25 5.24
N ALA A 49 6.35 11.37 3.91
CA ALA A 49 5.75 10.42 2.96
C ALA A 49 6.20 8.97 3.20
N LEU A 50 7.50 8.78 3.45
CA LEU A 50 8.08 7.46 3.73
C LEU A 50 7.59 6.89 5.05
N LEU A 51 7.55 7.68 6.13
CA LEU A 51 7.08 7.23 7.44
C LEU A 51 5.63 6.70 7.40
N PHE A 52 4.75 7.43 6.72
CA PHE A 52 3.36 6.99 6.55
C PHE A 52 3.27 5.77 5.63
N SER A 53 4.03 5.75 4.53
CA SER A 53 4.04 4.62 3.58
C SER A 53 4.54 3.33 4.23
N VAL A 54 5.60 3.40 5.04
CA VAL A 54 6.13 2.27 5.80
C VAL A 54 5.12 1.80 6.85
N SER A 55 4.48 2.72 7.58
CA SER A 55 3.48 2.36 8.59
C SER A 55 2.29 1.61 8.00
N ILE A 56 1.79 2.06 6.85
CA ILE A 56 0.72 1.41 6.09
C ILE A 56 1.16 0.02 5.64
N TRP A 57 2.36 -0.10 5.07
CA TRP A 57 2.88 -1.39 4.62
C TRP A 57 3.16 -2.38 5.74
N VAL A 58 3.67 -1.93 6.90
CA VAL A 58 3.92 -2.81 8.05
C VAL A 58 2.61 -3.40 8.58
N SER A 59 1.54 -2.59 8.62
CA SER A 59 0.21 -3.04 9.03
C SER A 59 -0.38 -4.04 8.03
N LEU A 60 -0.32 -3.70 6.74
CA LEU A 60 -0.88 -4.54 5.66
C LEU A 60 -0.10 -5.82 5.41
N TYR A 61 1.22 -5.80 5.56
CA TYR A 61 2.09 -6.95 5.29
C TYR A 61 1.69 -8.18 6.09
N ARG A 62 1.36 -8.03 7.38
CA ARG A 62 0.92 -9.15 8.23
C ARG A 62 -0.39 -9.75 7.73
N SER A 63 -1.32 -8.91 7.26
CA SER A 63 -2.62 -9.33 6.73
C SER A 63 -2.48 -10.00 5.36
N ILE A 64 -1.66 -9.45 4.47
CA ILE A 64 -1.37 -10.02 3.15
C ILE A 64 -0.66 -11.36 3.29
N LYS A 65 0.28 -11.49 4.24
CA LYS A 65 0.99 -12.75 4.50
C LYS A 65 0.06 -13.86 4.95
N LYS A 66 -0.97 -13.56 5.75
CA LYS A 66 -1.99 -14.55 6.14
C LYS A 66 -2.87 -15.00 4.98
N GLU A 67 -3.09 -14.11 4.01
CA GLU A 67 -3.91 -14.34 2.82
C GLU A 67 -3.11 -14.92 1.64
N THR A 68 -1.79 -15.07 1.79
CA THR A 68 -0.89 -15.62 0.78
C THR A 68 -0.41 -17.00 1.21
N ARG A 69 -0.64 -18.02 0.38
CA ARG A 69 -0.14 -19.39 0.60
C ARG A 69 0.91 -19.72 -0.45
N SER A 70 1.98 -20.40 -0.05
CA SER A 70 2.92 -21.03 -0.98
C SER A 70 2.46 -22.45 -1.26
N ILE A 71 2.47 -22.87 -2.52
CA ILE A 71 2.28 -24.26 -2.97
C ILE A 71 3.63 -24.84 -3.36
#